data_AF-A0AB33TCL4-F1
#
_entry.id   AF-A0AB33TCL4-F1
#
_cell.length_a   1.000
_cell.length_b   1.000
_cell.length_c   1.000
_cell.angle_alpha   90.00
_cell.angle_beta   90.00
_cell.angle_gamma   90.00
#
_symmetry.space_group_name_H-M   'P 1'
#
loop_
_entity.id
_entity.type
_entity.pdbx_description
1 polymer ?
#
loop_
_entity_poly.entity_id
_entity_poly.type
_entity_poly.pdbx_seq_one_letter_code
_entity_poly.pdbx_strand_id
1 'polypeptide(L)'
;MTATGPNNHHWLRKWLRLEPHQPIGADGEPPYLLRWYVIPRNRWLNIYLHKFLRDDDDRALHDHPWWFFSLMLWGQYVEVTERGRSVRSAPEPWRLFWGDRPLAFRRGTWRHRVELVPAATHSNQFLARRDQRKLPCWTLIVTGRRVRLWGFWCKDRADETNVDNAIDRMRVRRGEVFEVDRFIPWDEFGAAGCGEPTTVDEQQRPSTSPTRVIDAAHLARQRAFSLATFGPGARTNGVLDHIGKELDEIRDAPQDISEWVDVIILAFDGAWRAGWEPQQIIDAILAKQAKNEMRVWPDWRTSDPDKAIEHIQSDVQSAAQD
;
A
#
# COMPACT_ATOMS: atom_id res chain seq x y z
N MET A 1 9.87 -0.30 -7.88
CA MET A 1 9.84 1.13 -7.54
C MET A 1 10.89 1.37 -6.45
N THR A 2 11.56 2.53 -6.49
CA THR A 2 12.85 2.74 -5.80
C THR A 2 12.83 2.41 -4.31
N ALA A 3 13.94 1.78 -3.89
CA ALA A 3 14.11 0.89 -2.73
C ALA A 3 14.20 1.52 -1.32
N THR A 4 13.68 2.72 -1.11
CA THR A 4 13.62 3.31 0.25
C THR A 4 12.20 3.66 0.60
N GLY A 5 11.62 2.84 1.47
CA GLY A 5 10.34 3.13 2.10
C GLY A 5 10.34 4.52 2.75
N PRO A 6 9.16 5.15 2.87
CA PRO A 6 9.04 6.48 3.45
C PRO A 6 9.60 6.50 4.88
N ASN A 7 10.59 7.36 5.13
CA ASN A 7 11.21 7.49 6.45
C ASN A 7 11.48 8.96 6.82
N ASN A 8 11.59 9.24 8.12
CA ASN A 8 11.92 10.57 8.64
C ASN A 8 13.43 10.80 8.80
N HIS A 9 14.27 9.85 8.38
CA HIS A 9 15.73 10.00 8.52
C HIS A 9 16.23 11.20 7.72
N HIS A 10 17.06 12.01 8.38
CA HIS A 10 17.61 13.25 7.82
C HIS A 10 16.54 14.25 7.34
N TRP A 11 15.31 14.17 7.87
CA TRP A 11 14.19 15.01 7.44
C TRP A 11 14.56 16.50 7.38
N LEU A 12 15.10 17.06 8.47
CA LEU A 12 15.45 18.49 8.55
C LEU A 12 16.59 18.84 7.58
N ARG A 13 17.61 17.97 7.46
CA ARG A 13 18.74 18.19 6.55
C ARG A 13 18.27 18.24 5.10
N LYS A 14 17.42 17.29 4.68
CA LYS A 14 16.86 17.25 3.32
C LYS A 14 15.98 18.48 3.07
N TRP A 15 15.14 18.84 4.03
CA TRP A 15 14.27 20.02 3.96
C TRP A 15 15.07 21.31 3.76
N LEU A 16 16.09 21.55 4.58
CA LEU A 16 16.94 22.74 4.48
C LEU A 16 17.75 22.81 3.17
N ARG A 17 17.99 21.67 2.53
CA ARG A 17 18.68 21.59 1.23
C ARG A 17 17.74 21.56 0.03
N LEU A 18 16.42 21.64 0.27
CA LEU A 18 15.39 21.48 -0.75
C LEU A 18 15.49 20.14 -1.51
N GLU A 19 16.12 19.14 -0.91
CA GLU A 19 16.21 17.78 -1.46
C GLU A 19 14.88 17.04 -1.20
N PRO A 20 14.30 16.36 -2.20
CA PRO A 20 13.07 15.61 -2.00
C PRO A 20 13.28 14.47 -1.01
N HIS A 21 12.35 14.32 -0.06
CA HIS A 21 12.38 13.21 0.90
C HIS A 21 12.12 11.88 0.20
N GLN A 22 11.22 11.88 -0.80
CA GLN A 22 10.79 10.69 -1.51
C GLN A 22 10.56 10.99 -3.01
N PRO A 23 11.48 10.55 -3.90
CA PRO A 23 11.19 10.45 -5.34
C PRO A 23 10.30 9.22 -5.60
N ILE A 24 9.28 9.36 -6.46
CA ILE A 24 8.31 8.32 -6.77
C ILE A 24 8.34 8.03 -8.27
N GLY A 25 8.56 6.77 -8.61
CA GLY A 25 8.64 6.27 -9.99
C GLY A 25 9.02 4.79 -10.06
N ALA A 26 8.85 4.21 -11.24
CA ALA A 26 9.28 2.85 -11.56
C ALA A 26 10.82 2.70 -11.45
N ASP A 27 11.29 1.48 -11.20
CA ASP A 27 12.73 1.24 -11.11
C ASP A 27 13.41 1.48 -12.45
N GLY A 28 14.52 2.22 -12.43
CA GLY A 28 15.26 2.56 -13.65
C GLY A 28 14.67 3.73 -14.45
N GLU A 29 13.51 4.26 -14.08
CA GLU A 29 12.93 5.44 -14.71
C GLU A 29 13.12 6.73 -13.90
N PRO A 30 13.18 7.90 -14.56
CA PRO A 30 13.12 9.19 -13.87
C PRO A 30 11.83 9.28 -13.03
N PRO A 31 11.87 9.81 -11.80
CA PRO A 31 10.67 9.93 -10.98
C PRO A 31 9.60 10.78 -11.67
N TYR A 32 8.35 10.36 -11.59
CA TYR A 32 7.22 11.14 -12.09
C TYR A 32 6.71 12.13 -11.03
N LEU A 33 6.94 11.86 -9.75
CA LEU A 33 6.53 12.70 -8.64
C LEU A 33 7.66 12.83 -7.62
N LEU A 34 7.98 14.06 -7.23
CA LEU A 34 8.85 14.34 -6.10
C LEU A 34 8.01 14.78 -4.91
N ARG A 35 8.31 14.22 -3.74
CA ARG A 35 7.58 14.51 -2.49
C ARG A 35 8.54 14.99 -1.41
N TRP A 36 8.22 16.14 -0.84
CA TRP A 36 8.83 16.66 0.38
C TRP A 36 7.85 16.56 1.53
N TYR A 37 8.36 16.26 2.72
CA TYR A 37 7.60 16.20 3.94
C TYR A 37 7.72 17.58 4.61
N VAL A 38 6.64 18.35 4.64
CA VAL A 38 6.62 19.71 5.24
C VAL A 38 6.73 19.65 6.75
N ILE A 39 6.23 18.56 7.33
CA ILE A 39 6.45 18.15 8.72
C ILE A 39 6.98 16.70 8.71
N PRO A 40 7.69 16.25 9.75
CA PRO A 40 8.00 14.84 9.89
C PRO A 40 6.73 13.98 9.81
N ARG A 41 6.83 12.85 9.11
CA ARG A 41 5.70 11.94 8.96
C ARG A 41 5.25 11.42 10.32
N ASN A 42 3.94 11.29 10.48
CA ASN A 42 3.32 10.71 11.66
C ASN A 42 2.02 10.01 11.27
N ARG A 43 1.47 9.21 12.19
CA ARG A 43 0.29 8.38 11.90
C ARG A 43 -1.04 9.13 11.80
N TRP A 44 -1.11 10.40 12.24
CA TRP A 44 -2.36 11.15 12.39
C TRP A 44 -2.65 12.06 11.20
N LEU A 45 -1.66 12.88 10.84
CA LEU A 45 -1.79 13.90 9.81
C LEU A 45 -0.43 14.18 9.19
N ASN A 46 -0.35 14.13 7.86
CA ASN A 46 0.87 14.45 7.13
C ASN A 46 0.65 15.61 6.19
N ILE A 47 1.70 16.42 5.99
CA ILE A 47 1.69 17.53 5.04
C ILE A 47 2.83 17.32 4.06
N TYR A 48 2.49 17.24 2.78
CA TYR A 48 3.41 16.98 1.69
C TYR A 48 3.41 18.12 0.69
N LEU A 49 4.60 18.51 0.24
CA LEU A 49 4.77 19.30 -0.96
C LEU A 49 5.08 18.34 -2.10
N HIS A 50 4.31 18.41 -3.17
CA HIS A 50 4.43 17.56 -4.34
C HIS A 50 4.85 18.38 -5.55
N LYS A 51 5.78 17.82 -6.34
CA LYS A 51 6.10 18.30 -7.69
C LYS A 51 5.87 17.16 -8.68
N PHE A 52 4.84 17.30 -9.49
CA PHE A 52 4.59 16.37 -10.60
C PHE A 52 5.50 16.74 -11.77
N LEU A 53 6.17 15.74 -12.31
CA LEU A 53 7.12 15.83 -13.42
C LEU A 53 6.63 15.10 -14.67
N ARG A 54 5.81 14.05 -14.47
CA ARG A 54 5.11 13.32 -15.54
C ARG A 54 3.69 12.98 -15.08
N ASP A 55 2.91 12.44 -15.99
CA ASP A 55 1.59 11.88 -15.70
C ASP A 55 1.71 10.69 -14.76
N ASP A 56 0.63 10.41 -14.05
CA ASP A 56 0.40 9.09 -13.47
C ASP A 56 0.26 8.04 -14.58
N ASP A 57 0.38 6.77 -14.19
CA ASP A 57 0.17 5.62 -15.07
C ASP A 57 -1.22 5.69 -15.72
N ASP A 58 -1.27 5.55 -17.04
CA ASP A 58 -2.50 5.71 -17.83
C ASP A 58 -3.31 4.42 -17.95
N ARG A 59 -2.84 3.31 -17.37
CA ARG A 59 -3.52 2.01 -17.44
C ARG A 59 -4.66 1.86 -16.43
N ALA A 60 -4.62 2.59 -15.31
CA ALA A 60 -5.63 2.47 -14.26
C ALA A 60 -5.84 3.75 -13.46
N LEU A 61 -7.04 3.90 -12.90
CA LEU A 61 -7.28 4.87 -11.82
C LEU A 61 -6.75 4.28 -10.53
N HIS A 62 -6.15 5.09 -9.66
CA HIS A 62 -5.74 4.66 -8.34
C HIS A 62 -6.55 5.37 -7.26
N ASP A 63 -6.63 4.75 -6.09
CA ASP A 63 -7.24 5.36 -4.91
C ASP A 63 -6.17 5.74 -3.87
N HIS A 64 -6.57 6.06 -2.64
CA HIS A 64 -5.63 6.42 -1.59
C HIS A 64 -5.96 5.73 -0.27
N PRO A 65 -4.95 5.38 0.52
CA PRO A 65 -5.16 4.71 1.79
C PRO A 65 -5.69 5.64 2.90
N TRP A 66 -5.80 6.95 2.62
CA TRP A 66 -6.27 8.01 3.51
C TRP A 66 -7.15 9.01 2.74
N TRP A 67 -7.96 9.79 3.46
CA TRP A 67 -8.50 11.03 2.88
C TRP A 67 -7.37 12.03 2.66
N PHE A 68 -7.54 12.93 1.69
CA PHE A 68 -6.59 14.01 1.49
C PHE A 68 -7.24 15.28 0.93
N PHE A 69 -6.58 16.38 1.24
CA PHE A 69 -6.85 17.70 0.72
C PHE A 69 -5.69 18.14 -0.13
N SER A 70 -5.93 18.64 -1.34
CA SER A 70 -4.90 19.22 -2.20
C SER A 70 -5.16 20.69 -2.44
N LEU A 71 -4.13 21.51 -2.29
CA LEU A 71 -4.05 22.89 -2.74
C LEU A 71 -3.06 22.99 -3.90
N MET A 72 -3.50 23.54 -5.03
CA MET A 72 -2.62 23.92 -6.14
C MET A 72 -1.79 25.14 -5.77
N LEU A 73 -0.46 25.01 -5.85
CA LEU A 73 0.46 26.12 -5.59
C LEU A 73 0.98 26.76 -6.88
N TRP A 74 1.23 25.95 -7.92
CA TRP A 74 1.73 26.42 -9.20
C TRP A 74 1.42 25.44 -10.34
N GLY A 75 1.20 25.96 -11.54
CA GLY A 75 0.89 25.15 -12.73
C GLY A 75 -0.52 24.56 -12.69
N GLN A 76 -0.76 23.56 -13.53
CA GLN A 76 -2.07 22.94 -13.75
C GLN A 76 -1.93 21.45 -14.02
N TYR A 77 -2.95 20.68 -13.63
CA TYR A 77 -3.09 19.28 -14.03
C TYR A 77 -4.55 18.95 -14.33
N VAL A 78 -4.77 17.93 -15.14
CA VAL A 78 -6.08 17.33 -15.36
C VAL A 78 -6.23 16.15 -14.41
N GLU A 79 -7.25 16.23 -13.57
CA GLU A 79 -7.70 15.11 -12.77
C GLU A 79 -8.67 14.26 -13.59
N VAL A 80 -8.30 13.02 -13.84
CA VAL A 80 -9.16 12.04 -14.54
C VAL A 80 -9.82 11.14 -13.50
N THR A 81 -11.13 10.99 -13.60
CA THR A 81 -11.96 10.16 -12.73
C THR A 81 -12.95 9.37 -13.59
N GLU A 82 -13.66 8.43 -12.97
CA GLU A 82 -14.76 7.69 -13.63
C GLU A 82 -15.88 8.61 -14.16
N ARG A 83 -16.06 9.78 -13.53
CA ARG A 83 -17.08 10.76 -13.91
C ARG A 83 -16.60 11.73 -15.00
N GLY A 84 -15.35 11.62 -15.43
CA GLY A 84 -14.75 12.48 -16.43
C GLY A 84 -13.53 13.25 -15.93
N ARG A 85 -13.18 14.29 -16.69
CA ARG A 85 -11.91 15.03 -16.59
C ARG A 85 -12.17 16.42 -16.01
N SER A 86 -11.37 16.83 -15.03
CA SER A 86 -11.47 18.14 -14.38
C SER A 86 -10.11 18.81 -14.29
N VAL A 87 -9.99 20.04 -14.78
CA VAL A 87 -8.74 20.81 -14.65
C VAL A 87 -8.61 21.36 -13.22
N ARG A 88 -7.43 21.21 -12.63
CA ARG A 88 -7.01 21.81 -11.36
C ARG A 88 -5.89 22.80 -11.64
N SER A 89 -6.10 24.03 -11.21
CA SER A 89 -5.18 25.14 -11.50
C SER A 89 -4.78 25.87 -10.24
N ALA A 90 -3.53 26.32 -10.20
CA ALA A 90 -3.07 27.24 -9.16
C ALA A 90 -3.90 28.52 -9.19
N PRO A 91 -4.21 29.09 -8.01
CA PRO A 91 -4.98 30.31 -7.93
C PRO A 91 -4.16 31.45 -8.52
N GLU A 92 -4.73 32.11 -9.51
CA GLU A 92 -4.23 33.39 -9.97
C GLU A 92 -5.15 34.50 -9.43
N PRO A 93 -4.59 35.62 -8.91
CA PRO A 93 -5.36 36.62 -8.17
C PRO A 93 -6.62 37.12 -8.86
N TRP A 94 -6.64 37.11 -10.20
CA TRP A 94 -7.75 37.64 -11.01
C TRP A 94 -8.86 36.63 -11.40
N ARG A 95 -8.75 35.33 -11.09
CA ARG A 95 -9.66 34.22 -11.48
C ARG A 95 -10.18 33.44 -10.29
N LEU A 96 -9.81 33.84 -9.08
CA LEU A 96 -10.43 33.31 -7.86
C LEU A 96 -11.97 33.42 -7.90
N PHE A 97 -12.50 34.41 -8.63
CA PHE A 97 -13.94 34.62 -8.85
C PHE A 97 -14.53 33.91 -10.09
N TRP A 98 -13.71 33.33 -10.97
CA TRP A 98 -14.12 32.81 -12.29
C TRP A 98 -13.95 31.29 -12.45
N GLY A 99 -13.80 30.56 -11.34
CA GLY A 99 -13.94 29.10 -11.34
C GLY A 99 -12.65 28.29 -11.31
N ASP A 100 -11.50 28.89 -10.98
CA ASP A 100 -10.34 28.10 -10.59
C ASP A 100 -10.70 27.19 -9.41
N ARG A 101 -10.29 25.92 -9.48
CA ARG A 101 -10.51 24.94 -8.42
C ARG A 101 -9.17 24.56 -7.78
N PRO A 102 -8.52 25.50 -7.05
CA PRO A 102 -7.21 25.26 -6.47
C PRO A 102 -7.28 24.27 -5.30
N LEU A 103 -8.44 24.18 -4.66
CA LEU A 103 -8.68 23.33 -3.50
C LEU A 103 -9.56 22.15 -3.89
N ALA A 104 -9.20 20.96 -3.41
CA ALA A 104 -10.01 19.76 -3.59
C ALA A 104 -9.84 18.79 -2.42
N PHE A 105 -10.96 18.35 -1.87
CA PHE A 105 -11.01 17.28 -0.88
C PHE A 105 -11.40 15.96 -1.53
N ARG A 106 -10.73 14.88 -1.14
CA ARG A 106 -10.95 13.52 -1.65
C ARG A 106 -10.95 12.54 -0.50
N ARG A 107 -11.90 11.61 -0.53
CA ARG A 107 -11.95 10.47 0.38
C ARG A 107 -10.90 9.44 -0.05
N GLY A 108 -10.51 8.52 0.84
CA GLY A 108 -9.61 7.43 0.47
C GLY A 108 -10.15 6.53 -0.65
N THR A 109 -11.48 6.46 -0.83
CA THR A 109 -12.12 5.73 -1.94
C THR A 109 -12.19 6.52 -3.25
N TRP A 110 -11.65 7.72 -3.30
CA TRP A 110 -11.65 8.53 -4.50
C TRP A 110 -10.66 7.97 -5.52
N ARG A 111 -11.20 7.40 -6.61
CA ARG A 111 -10.42 6.85 -7.72
C ARG A 111 -10.10 7.95 -8.72
N HIS A 112 -8.82 8.18 -8.96
CA HIS A 112 -8.38 9.18 -9.92
C HIS A 112 -6.97 8.89 -10.46
N ARG A 113 -6.58 9.67 -11.46
CA ARG A 113 -5.18 9.83 -11.87
C ARG A 113 -4.93 11.27 -12.31
N VAL A 114 -3.67 11.67 -12.28
CA VAL A 114 -3.19 13.01 -12.63
C VAL A 114 -2.51 12.99 -13.99
N GLU A 115 -2.95 13.85 -14.89
CA GLU A 115 -2.30 14.08 -16.18
C GLU A 115 -1.82 15.53 -16.25
N LEU A 116 -0.56 15.76 -16.63
CA LEU A 116 0.00 17.09 -16.75
C LEU A 116 -0.52 17.79 -18.02
N VAL A 117 -0.72 19.11 -17.90
CA VAL A 117 -1.23 19.94 -19.00
C VAL A 117 -0.08 20.34 -19.94
N PRO A 118 -0.22 20.14 -21.26
CA PRO A 118 0.71 20.67 -22.26
C PRO A 118 0.80 22.20 -22.23
N ALA A 119 1.98 22.76 -22.51
CA ALA A 119 2.16 24.21 -22.58
C ALA A 119 1.21 24.87 -23.60
N ALA A 120 0.89 24.21 -24.72
CA ALA A 120 -0.06 24.70 -25.72
C ALA A 120 -1.49 24.93 -25.20
N THR A 121 -1.93 24.18 -24.19
CA THR A 121 -3.30 24.23 -23.65
C THR A 121 -3.35 24.75 -22.23
N HIS A 122 -2.24 25.27 -21.73
CA HIS A 122 -2.12 25.79 -20.37
C HIS A 122 -2.93 27.09 -20.21
N SER A 123 -3.76 27.19 -19.17
CA SER A 123 -4.67 28.34 -19.06
C SER A 123 -4.00 29.65 -18.57
N ASN A 124 -2.83 29.53 -17.95
CA ASN A 124 -1.94 30.65 -17.64
C ASN A 124 -1.16 31.08 -18.90
N GLN A 125 -1.39 32.29 -19.38
CA GLN A 125 -0.79 32.82 -20.61
C GLN A 125 0.74 33.01 -20.54
N PHE A 126 1.31 33.18 -19.35
CA PHE A 126 2.76 33.30 -19.16
C PHE A 126 3.48 31.95 -19.27
N LEU A 127 2.77 30.87 -18.94
CA LEU A 127 3.26 29.50 -19.08
C LEU A 127 2.88 28.88 -20.43
N ALA A 128 1.85 29.41 -21.07
CA ALA A 128 1.39 28.94 -22.36
C ALA A 128 2.46 29.15 -23.46
N ARG A 129 2.77 28.09 -24.21
CA ARG A 129 3.78 28.11 -25.29
C ARG A 129 3.26 27.28 -26.45
N ARG A 130 3.84 27.46 -27.65
CA ARG A 130 3.41 26.70 -28.85
C ARG A 130 3.79 25.21 -28.82
N ASP A 131 4.63 24.79 -27.89
CA ASP A 131 5.05 23.39 -27.79
C ASP A 131 4.06 22.51 -27.00
N GLN A 132 4.11 21.21 -27.27
CA GLN A 132 3.27 20.20 -26.62
C GLN A 132 3.93 19.62 -25.35
N ARG A 133 4.96 20.27 -24.80
CA ARG A 133 5.63 19.73 -23.61
C ARG A 133 4.71 19.88 -22.42
N LYS A 134 4.55 18.79 -21.66
CA LYS A 134 3.81 18.79 -20.40
C LYS A 134 4.59 19.57 -19.35
N LEU A 135 3.92 20.51 -18.71
CA LEU A 135 4.55 21.37 -17.70
C LEU A 135 4.38 20.75 -16.30
N PRO A 136 5.40 20.84 -15.44
CA PRO A 136 5.28 20.37 -14.07
C PRO A 136 4.25 21.21 -13.30
N CYS A 137 3.71 20.66 -12.21
CA CYS A 137 2.86 21.41 -11.31
C CYS A 137 3.22 21.12 -9.85
N TRP A 138 2.86 22.04 -8.97
CA TRP A 138 3.14 21.96 -7.55
C TRP A 138 1.86 21.97 -6.74
N THR A 139 1.77 21.05 -5.79
CA THR A 139 0.64 20.97 -4.86
C THR A 139 1.11 20.83 -3.43
N LEU A 140 0.35 21.42 -2.51
CA LEU A 140 0.42 21.12 -1.09
C LEU A 140 -0.69 20.14 -0.77
N ILE A 141 -0.35 18.99 -0.18
CA ILE A 141 -1.31 17.96 0.17
C ILE A 141 -1.30 17.74 1.68
N VAL A 142 -2.48 17.68 2.27
CA VAL A 142 -2.69 17.25 3.65
C VAL A 142 -3.39 15.89 3.62
N THR A 143 -2.84 14.90 4.31
CA THR A 143 -3.42 13.54 4.37
C THR A 143 -3.77 13.17 5.80
N GLY A 144 -4.84 12.40 5.97
CA GLY A 144 -5.24 11.85 7.26
C GLY A 144 -4.56 10.53 7.61
N ARG A 145 -5.14 9.85 8.60
CA ARG A 145 -4.79 8.49 9.02
C ARG A 145 -4.98 7.49 7.88
N ARG A 146 -4.07 6.52 7.79
CA ARG A 146 -4.21 5.36 6.92
C ARG A 146 -5.35 4.47 7.43
N VAL A 147 -6.26 4.08 6.56
CA VAL A 147 -7.44 3.26 6.90
C VAL A 147 -7.71 2.13 5.90
N ARG A 148 -6.91 2.02 4.83
CA ARG A 148 -7.05 0.97 3.82
C ARG A 148 -5.76 0.76 3.03
N LEU A 149 -5.74 -0.27 2.19
CA LEU A 149 -4.67 -0.50 1.22
C LEU A 149 -4.75 0.50 0.06
N TRP A 150 -3.60 0.81 -0.49
CA TRP A 150 -3.45 1.63 -1.70
C TRP A 150 -3.36 0.71 -2.92
N GLY A 151 -4.01 1.07 -4.02
CA GLY A 151 -3.86 0.31 -5.26
C GLY A 151 -4.57 0.94 -6.46
N PHE A 152 -4.64 0.15 -7.51
CA PHE A 152 -5.14 0.51 -8.83
C PHE A 152 -6.43 -0.26 -9.12
N TRP A 153 -7.31 0.36 -9.91
CA TRP A 153 -8.60 -0.18 -10.29
C TRP A 153 -8.61 -0.42 -11.79
N CYS A 154 -8.67 -1.70 -12.16
CA CYS A 154 -8.66 -2.17 -13.54
C CYS A 154 -10.03 -2.67 -13.93
N LYS A 155 -10.43 -2.42 -15.18
CA LYS A 155 -11.63 -3.01 -15.76
C LYS A 155 -11.32 -4.44 -16.16
N ASP A 156 -12.11 -5.40 -15.67
CA ASP A 156 -12.00 -6.81 -16.01
C ASP A 156 -13.30 -7.29 -16.68
N ARG A 157 -13.22 -8.33 -17.51
CA ARG A 157 -14.38 -8.97 -18.13
C ARG A 157 -14.69 -10.24 -17.35
N ALA A 158 -15.76 -10.22 -16.55
CA ALA A 158 -16.21 -11.43 -15.87
C ALA A 158 -17.05 -12.29 -16.82
N ASP A 159 -16.63 -13.56 -16.99
CA ASP A 159 -17.47 -14.63 -17.53
C ASP A 159 -17.87 -15.61 -16.41
N GLU A 160 -18.78 -16.56 -16.71
CA GLU A 160 -19.30 -17.54 -15.74
C GLU A 160 -18.22 -18.43 -15.11
N THR A 161 -16.99 -18.46 -15.65
CA THR A 161 -15.88 -19.31 -15.18
C THR A 161 -14.88 -18.59 -14.28
N ASN A 162 -14.97 -17.27 -14.12
CA ASN A 162 -13.99 -16.43 -13.41
C ASN A 162 -14.56 -15.72 -12.18
N VAL A 163 -15.47 -16.38 -11.44
CA VAL A 163 -16.20 -15.77 -10.30
C VAL A 163 -15.50 -15.99 -8.94
N ASP A 164 -14.29 -16.53 -8.91
CA ASP A 164 -13.62 -16.88 -7.64
C ASP A 164 -12.91 -15.72 -6.94
N ASN A 165 -12.84 -14.53 -7.56
CA ASN A 165 -12.26 -13.35 -6.91
C ASN A 165 -13.37 -12.49 -6.26
N ALA A 166 -13.93 -13.02 -5.17
CA ALA A 166 -14.90 -12.31 -4.35
C ALA A 166 -14.26 -11.09 -3.66
N ILE A 167 -14.64 -9.89 -4.09
CA ILE A 167 -15.19 -8.75 -3.32
C ILE A 167 -15.39 -7.61 -4.35
N ASP A 168 -16.49 -7.60 -5.10
CA ASP A 168 -17.46 -6.48 -5.19
C ASP A 168 -18.52 -6.79 -6.27
N ARG A 169 -19.80 -6.64 -5.88
CA ARG A 169 -21.05 -6.58 -6.68
C ARG A 169 -21.36 -7.63 -7.77
N MET A 170 -22.28 -8.51 -7.35
CA MET A 170 -23.51 -8.97 -8.02
C MET A 170 -23.51 -10.23 -8.90
N ARG A 171 -24.44 -11.11 -8.49
CA ARG A 171 -25.19 -12.17 -9.21
C ARG A 171 -25.06 -12.16 -10.73
N VAL A 172 -24.36 -13.16 -11.25
CA VAL A 172 -24.44 -13.60 -12.65
C VAL A 172 -25.87 -14.09 -12.94
N ARG A 173 -26.56 -13.43 -13.91
CA ARG A 173 -27.63 -14.08 -14.67
C ARG A 173 -26.97 -14.78 -15.86
N ARG A 174 -27.37 -16.03 -16.11
CA ARG A 174 -26.77 -16.90 -17.13
C ARG A 174 -26.60 -16.19 -18.49
N GLY A 175 -25.38 -16.14 -19.00
CA GLY A 175 -25.04 -15.78 -20.38
C GLY A 175 -24.66 -14.33 -20.68
N GLU A 176 -24.55 -13.43 -19.70
CA GLU A 176 -24.16 -12.03 -19.92
C GLU A 176 -22.73 -11.76 -19.39
N VAL A 177 -21.86 -11.21 -20.25
CA VAL A 177 -20.52 -10.73 -19.87
C VAL A 177 -20.68 -9.35 -19.23
N PHE A 178 -20.21 -9.18 -18.00
CA PHE A 178 -20.24 -7.90 -17.29
C PHE A 178 -18.83 -7.36 -17.10
N GLU A 179 -18.69 -6.03 -17.22
CA GLU A 179 -17.46 -5.32 -16.91
C GLU A 179 -17.43 -5.06 -15.40
N VAL A 180 -16.44 -5.62 -14.71
CA VAL A 180 -16.27 -5.50 -13.25
C VAL A 180 -15.00 -4.73 -12.93
N ASP A 181 -15.02 -3.97 -11.84
CA ASP A 181 -13.82 -3.28 -11.34
C ASP A 181 -13.03 -4.21 -10.44
N ARG A 182 -11.78 -4.51 -10.83
CA ARG A 182 -10.84 -5.29 -10.03
C ARG A 182 -9.81 -4.39 -9.35
N PHE A 183 -9.68 -4.52 -8.04
CA PHE A 183 -8.63 -3.85 -7.27
C PHE A 183 -7.33 -4.64 -7.33
N ILE A 184 -6.23 -3.97 -7.68
CA ILE A 184 -4.88 -4.52 -7.70
C ILE A 184 -4.04 -3.72 -6.71
N PRO A 185 -3.55 -4.34 -5.61
CA PRO A 185 -2.63 -3.70 -4.68
C PRO A 185 -1.39 -3.14 -5.39
N TRP A 186 -0.87 -2.03 -4.90
CA TRP A 186 0.23 -1.29 -5.57
C TRP A 186 1.50 -2.13 -5.77
N ASP A 187 1.78 -3.06 -4.87
CA ASP A 187 2.93 -3.97 -4.90
C ASP A 187 2.76 -5.09 -5.92
N GLU A 188 1.54 -5.30 -6.41
CA GLU A 188 1.21 -6.22 -7.48
C GLU A 188 1.05 -5.54 -8.85
N PHE A 189 0.88 -4.20 -8.86
CA PHE A 189 0.74 -3.40 -10.09
C PHE A 189 2.10 -3.18 -10.77
N GLY A 190 2.57 -4.22 -11.46
CA GLY A 190 3.87 -4.26 -12.14
C GLY A 190 3.83 -3.86 -13.62
N ALA A 191 4.77 -4.39 -14.40
CA ALA A 191 4.89 -4.13 -15.83
C ALA A 191 3.63 -4.52 -16.63
N ALA A 192 2.89 -5.52 -16.18
CA ALA A 192 1.63 -5.94 -16.80
C ALA A 192 0.46 -4.95 -16.53
N GLY A 193 0.59 -4.04 -15.56
CA GLY A 193 -0.47 -3.10 -15.19
C GLY A 193 -1.78 -3.82 -14.86
N CYS A 194 -2.80 -3.61 -15.70
CA CYS A 194 -4.10 -4.29 -15.59
C CYS A 194 -4.15 -5.72 -16.13
N GLY A 195 -3.05 -6.25 -16.67
CA GLY A 195 -3.00 -7.56 -17.29
C GLY A 195 -3.31 -7.54 -18.79
N GLU A 196 -3.24 -6.38 -19.45
CA GLU A 196 -3.38 -6.30 -20.90
C GLU A 196 -2.27 -7.11 -21.59
N PRO A 197 -2.58 -7.85 -22.67
CA PRO A 197 -1.59 -8.60 -23.41
C PRO A 197 -0.61 -7.62 -24.04
N THR A 198 0.58 -7.49 -23.46
CA THR A 198 1.74 -6.92 -24.15
C THR A 198 1.95 -7.72 -25.43
N THR A 199 2.15 -7.04 -26.57
CA THR A 199 2.23 -7.58 -27.94
C THR A 199 3.41 -8.53 -28.23
N VAL A 200 3.81 -9.32 -27.25
CA VAL A 200 4.79 -10.40 -27.33
C VAL A 200 4.09 -11.71 -26.98
N ASP A 201 3.74 -12.44 -28.04
CA ASP A 201 3.36 -13.86 -28.12
C ASP A 201 2.66 -14.49 -26.90
N GLU A 202 1.34 -14.54 -26.98
CA GLU A 202 0.46 -15.30 -26.06
C GLU A 202 0.52 -16.83 -26.25
N GLN A 203 1.28 -17.36 -27.21
CA GLN A 203 1.29 -18.79 -27.50
C GLN A 203 2.35 -19.62 -26.76
N GLN A 204 3.10 -19.00 -25.85
CA GLN A 204 4.12 -19.70 -25.05
C GLN A 204 4.26 -19.16 -23.63
N ARG A 205 3.15 -18.90 -22.93
CA ARG A 205 3.17 -18.72 -21.47
C ARG A 205 2.85 -20.04 -20.77
N PRO A 206 3.79 -20.68 -20.06
CA PRO A 206 3.40 -21.62 -19.01
C PRO A 206 2.51 -20.86 -18.01
N SER A 207 1.34 -21.42 -17.74
CA SER A 207 0.31 -20.89 -16.85
C SER A 207 0.74 -20.99 -15.37
N THR A 208 1.82 -20.32 -15.00
CA THR A 208 2.31 -20.30 -13.62
C THR A 208 2.81 -18.90 -13.29
N SER A 209 1.86 -17.96 -13.13
CA SER A 209 2.10 -16.91 -12.13
C SER A 209 2.38 -17.67 -10.83
N PRO A 210 3.59 -17.54 -10.23
CA PRO A 210 3.93 -18.31 -9.06
C PRO A 210 2.93 -17.98 -7.96
N THR A 211 2.29 -19.01 -7.41
CA THR A 211 1.43 -18.86 -6.23
C THR A 211 2.22 -18.10 -5.17
N ARG A 212 1.75 -16.93 -4.76
CA ARG A 212 2.42 -16.13 -3.72
C ARG A 212 2.19 -16.82 -2.37
N VAL A 213 3.16 -17.61 -1.95
CA VAL A 213 3.14 -18.37 -0.69
C VAL A 213 4.25 -17.91 0.25
N ILE A 214 3.97 -17.98 1.55
CA ILE A 214 5.02 -17.94 2.58
C ILE A 214 5.57 -19.37 2.68
N ASP A 215 6.62 -19.64 1.92
CA ASP A 215 7.30 -20.93 1.87
C ASP A 215 8.70 -20.88 2.52
N ALA A 216 9.36 -22.03 2.59
CA ALA A 216 10.70 -22.13 3.17
C ALA A 216 11.72 -21.25 2.41
N ALA A 217 11.53 -21.04 1.10
CA ALA A 217 12.38 -20.16 0.32
C ALA A 217 12.19 -18.69 0.71
N HIS A 218 10.96 -18.25 1.00
CA HIS A 218 10.67 -16.92 1.52
C HIS A 218 11.37 -16.67 2.87
N LEU A 219 11.18 -17.59 3.83
CA LEU A 219 11.84 -17.49 5.15
C LEU A 219 13.38 -17.54 5.03
N ALA A 220 13.93 -18.32 4.09
CA ALA A 220 15.37 -18.34 3.83
C ALA A 220 15.89 -16.99 3.30
N ARG A 221 15.16 -16.35 2.38
CA ARG A 221 15.51 -15.00 1.88
C ARG A 221 15.45 -13.96 3.00
N GLN A 222 14.41 -14.03 3.83
CA GLN A 222 14.26 -13.16 4.99
C GLN A 222 15.43 -13.33 5.97
N ARG A 223 15.80 -14.57 6.32
CA ARG A 223 16.97 -14.89 7.16
C ARG A 223 18.25 -14.29 6.59
N ALA A 224 18.48 -14.45 5.29
CA ALA A 224 19.67 -13.90 4.64
C ALA A 224 19.73 -12.36 4.72
N PHE A 225 18.60 -11.68 4.48
CA PHE A 225 18.50 -10.24 4.64
C PHE A 225 18.74 -9.80 6.09
N SER A 226 18.13 -10.51 7.06
CA SER A 226 18.27 -10.19 8.47
C SER A 226 19.71 -10.38 8.98
N LEU A 227 20.37 -11.45 8.56
CA LEU A 227 21.79 -11.69 8.84
C LEU A 227 22.67 -10.56 8.30
N ALA A 228 22.44 -10.15 7.05
CA ALA A 228 23.24 -9.10 6.41
C ALA A 228 22.99 -7.72 7.05
N THR A 229 21.76 -7.43 7.44
CA THR A 229 21.36 -6.10 7.91
C THR A 229 21.61 -5.91 9.39
N PHE A 230 21.23 -6.91 10.20
CA PHE A 230 21.24 -6.82 11.65
C PHE A 230 22.35 -7.64 12.28
N GLY A 231 23.09 -8.44 11.50
CA GLY A 231 24.22 -9.24 11.99
C GLY A 231 23.81 -10.56 12.66
N PRO A 232 24.81 -11.38 13.03
CA PRO A 232 24.60 -12.73 13.53
C PRO A 232 24.14 -12.76 15.00
N GLY A 233 23.87 -13.98 15.48
CA GLY A 233 23.56 -14.28 16.87
C GLY A 233 22.06 -14.33 17.19
N ALA A 234 21.73 -14.82 18.39
CA ALA A 234 20.36 -15.05 18.83
C ALA A 234 19.53 -13.76 18.94
N ARG A 235 20.16 -12.65 19.38
CA ARG A 235 19.55 -11.31 19.52
C ARG A 235 18.15 -11.28 20.16
N THR A 236 17.83 -12.29 20.97
CA THR A 236 16.47 -12.54 21.47
C THR A 236 15.87 -11.32 22.15
N ASN A 237 16.62 -10.68 23.06
CA ASN A 237 16.14 -9.48 23.76
C ASN A 237 15.92 -8.29 22.82
N GLY A 238 16.74 -8.15 21.76
CA GLY A 238 16.55 -7.10 20.76
C GLY A 238 15.32 -7.35 19.87
N VAL A 239 15.08 -8.60 19.49
CA VAL A 239 13.87 -8.98 18.76
C VAL A 239 12.63 -8.78 19.63
N LEU A 240 12.67 -9.18 20.91
CA LEU A 240 11.56 -8.99 21.85
C LEU A 240 11.29 -7.51 22.15
N ASP A 241 12.33 -6.69 22.31
CA ASP A 241 12.20 -5.23 22.45
C ASP A 241 11.51 -4.62 21.23
N HIS A 242 11.87 -5.07 20.02
CA HIS A 242 11.25 -4.61 18.78
C HIS A 242 9.79 -5.05 18.69
N ILE A 243 9.48 -6.33 18.94
CA ILE A 243 8.09 -6.82 18.99
C ILE A 243 7.27 -6.01 20.01
N GLY A 244 7.84 -5.65 21.15
CA GLY A 244 7.18 -4.78 22.13
C GLY A 244 6.77 -3.43 21.56
N LYS A 245 7.66 -2.78 20.79
CA LYS A 245 7.38 -1.52 20.09
C LYS A 245 6.29 -1.71 19.04
N GLU A 246 6.38 -2.73 18.20
CA GLU A 246 5.36 -3.02 17.18
C GLU A 246 3.98 -3.29 17.80
N LEU A 247 3.92 -3.92 18.99
CA LEU A 247 2.66 -4.07 19.73
C LEU A 247 2.08 -2.73 20.20
N ASP A 248 2.92 -1.77 20.59
CA ASP A 248 2.48 -0.39 20.88
C ASP A 248 2.00 0.31 19.60
N GLU A 249 2.65 0.09 18.46
CA GLU A 249 2.22 0.63 17.16
C GLU A 249 0.86 0.04 16.71
N ILE A 250 0.64 -1.27 16.92
CA ILE A 250 -0.66 -1.93 16.73
C ILE A 250 -1.73 -1.34 17.66
N ARG A 251 -1.43 -1.08 18.93
CA ARG A 251 -2.38 -0.43 19.86
C ARG A 251 -2.78 0.96 19.36
N ASP A 252 -1.83 1.71 18.80
CA ASP A 252 -2.06 3.05 18.26
C ASP A 252 -2.81 3.03 16.90
N ALA A 253 -2.59 2.00 16.07
CA ALA A 253 -3.12 1.90 14.71
C ALA A 253 -3.54 0.45 14.34
N PRO A 254 -4.55 -0.14 15.00
CA PRO A 254 -4.87 -1.57 14.86
C PRO A 254 -5.40 -1.97 13.48
N GLN A 255 -5.77 -0.99 12.64
CA GLN A 255 -6.27 -1.17 11.29
C GLN A 255 -5.17 -1.08 10.22
N ASP A 256 -3.93 -0.74 10.58
CA ASP A 256 -2.81 -0.79 9.65
C ASP A 256 -2.21 -2.21 9.65
N ILE A 257 -2.41 -2.93 8.54
CA ILE A 257 -1.91 -4.29 8.37
C ILE A 257 -0.38 -4.35 8.42
N SER A 258 0.32 -3.26 8.10
CA SER A 258 1.79 -3.23 8.14
C SER A 258 2.33 -3.52 9.54
N GLU A 259 1.71 -2.97 10.59
CA GLU A 259 2.14 -3.17 11.98
C GLU A 259 1.98 -4.64 12.43
N TRP A 260 0.90 -5.29 11.99
CA TRP A 260 0.70 -6.73 12.22
C TRP A 260 1.73 -7.58 11.47
N VAL A 261 2.08 -7.17 10.25
CA VAL A 261 3.10 -7.86 9.43
C VAL A 261 4.48 -7.70 10.04
N ASP A 262 4.82 -6.56 10.63
CA ASP A 262 6.10 -6.35 11.31
C ASP A 262 6.28 -7.33 12.49
N VAL A 263 5.23 -7.58 13.28
CA VAL A 263 5.25 -8.63 14.32
C VAL A 263 5.48 -10.02 13.72
N ILE A 264 4.86 -10.36 12.60
CA ILE A 264 5.03 -11.66 11.93
C ILE A 264 6.48 -11.83 11.44
N ILE A 265 7.02 -10.80 10.79
CA ILE A 265 8.40 -10.78 10.28
C ILE A 265 9.39 -10.91 11.45
N LEU A 266 9.18 -10.18 12.55
CA LEU A 266 10.02 -10.27 13.74
C LEU A 266 9.89 -11.62 14.46
N ALA A 267 8.72 -12.23 14.45
CA ALA A 267 8.53 -13.58 14.99
C ALA A 267 9.30 -14.64 14.18
N PHE A 268 9.30 -14.55 12.84
CA PHE A 268 10.16 -15.38 12.00
C PHE A 268 11.64 -15.11 12.28
N ASP A 269 12.02 -13.84 12.49
CA ASP A 269 13.39 -13.48 12.83
C ASP A 269 13.84 -14.13 14.14
N GLY A 270 13.02 -14.03 15.19
CA GLY A 270 13.28 -14.69 16.47
C GLY A 270 13.37 -16.21 16.35
N ALA A 271 12.49 -16.83 15.56
CA ALA A 271 12.47 -18.28 15.39
C ALA A 271 13.74 -18.82 14.71
N TRP A 272 14.18 -18.24 13.58
CA TRP A 272 15.40 -18.73 12.94
C TRP A 272 16.65 -18.43 13.78
N ARG A 273 16.67 -17.28 14.48
CA ARG A 273 17.77 -16.93 15.41
C ARG A 273 17.87 -17.87 16.61
N ALA A 274 16.76 -18.49 17.01
CA ALA A 274 16.72 -19.55 18.01
C ALA A 274 17.21 -20.92 17.47
N GLY A 275 17.57 -21.01 16.19
CA GLY A 275 18.17 -22.19 15.57
C GLY A 275 17.21 -23.04 14.73
N TRP A 276 15.99 -22.57 14.48
CA TRP A 276 15.01 -23.31 13.67
C TRP A 276 15.18 -23.01 12.18
N GLU A 277 15.17 -24.05 11.35
CA GLU A 277 15.24 -23.90 9.90
C GLU A 277 13.89 -23.48 9.30
N PRO A 278 13.88 -22.76 8.15
CA PRO A 278 12.66 -22.25 7.51
C PRO A 278 11.50 -23.24 7.41
N GLN A 279 11.75 -24.48 6.99
CA GLN A 279 10.70 -25.49 6.89
C GLN A 279 10.18 -25.92 8.28
N GLN A 280 11.06 -26.03 9.27
CA GLN A 280 10.65 -26.38 10.64
C GLN A 280 9.75 -25.31 11.26
N ILE A 281 9.97 -24.04 10.93
CA ILE A 281 9.12 -22.93 11.37
C ILE A 281 7.71 -23.08 10.76
N ILE A 282 7.62 -23.36 9.45
CA ILE A 282 6.35 -23.56 8.75
C ILE A 282 5.60 -24.76 9.33
N ASP A 283 6.29 -25.90 9.48
CA ASP A 283 5.72 -27.12 10.05
C ASP A 283 5.21 -26.88 11.48
N ALA A 284 5.95 -26.10 12.29
CA ALA A 284 5.55 -25.74 13.65
C ALA A 284 4.30 -24.86 13.68
N ILE A 285 4.15 -23.92 12.74
CA ILE A 285 2.94 -23.09 12.61
C ILE A 285 1.73 -23.95 12.27
N LEU A 286 1.86 -24.82 11.26
CA LEU A 286 0.79 -25.73 10.85
C LEU A 286 0.37 -26.67 11.99
N ALA A 287 1.35 -27.29 12.66
CA ALA A 287 1.09 -28.17 13.80
C ALA A 287 0.46 -27.43 14.98
N LYS A 288 0.89 -26.19 15.25
CA LYS A 288 0.33 -25.38 16.34
C LYS A 288 -1.10 -24.93 16.04
N GLN A 289 -1.39 -24.57 14.79
CA GLN A 289 -2.73 -24.21 14.34
C GLN A 289 -3.68 -25.40 14.46
N ALA A 290 -3.30 -26.57 13.93
CA ALA A 290 -4.08 -27.80 14.07
C ALA A 290 -4.34 -28.15 15.55
N LYS A 291 -3.32 -28.01 16.42
CA LYS A 291 -3.50 -28.21 17.87
C LYS A 291 -4.49 -27.21 18.48
N ASN A 292 -4.49 -25.96 18.05
CA ASN A 292 -5.42 -24.93 18.54
C ASN A 292 -6.87 -25.20 18.10
N GLU A 293 -7.06 -25.69 16.88
CA GLU A 293 -8.37 -26.06 16.32
C GLU A 293 -9.01 -27.25 17.05
N MET A 294 -8.20 -28.14 17.62
CA MET A 294 -8.66 -29.28 18.42
C MET A 294 -8.96 -28.94 19.89
N ARG A 295 -8.65 -27.73 20.36
CA ARG A 295 -8.88 -27.34 21.76
C ARG A 295 -10.33 -26.97 22.00
N VAL A 296 -10.77 -27.14 23.25
CA VAL A 296 -12.04 -26.59 23.71
C VAL A 296 -11.80 -25.15 24.18
N TRP A 297 -12.59 -24.24 23.63
CA TRP A 297 -12.55 -22.81 23.93
C TRP A 297 -13.88 -22.39 24.57
N PRO A 298 -13.87 -21.44 25.52
CA PRO A 298 -15.11 -20.86 26.05
C PRO A 298 -15.85 -20.07 24.95
N ASP A 299 -17.15 -19.82 25.15
CA ASP A 299 -17.90 -18.95 24.23
C ASP A 299 -17.32 -17.53 24.27
N TRP A 300 -16.81 -17.07 23.13
CA TRP A 300 -16.19 -15.75 23.03
C TRP A 300 -17.18 -14.62 23.35
N ARG A 301 -18.49 -14.85 23.20
CA ARG A 301 -19.53 -13.85 23.52
C ARG A 301 -19.67 -13.55 25.00
N THR A 302 -19.23 -14.47 25.86
CA THR A 302 -19.28 -14.30 27.32
C THR A 302 -17.92 -13.88 27.90
N SER A 303 -16.90 -13.75 27.04
CA SER A 303 -15.55 -13.34 27.42
C SER A 303 -15.40 -11.81 27.32
N ASP A 304 -14.54 -11.23 28.15
CA ASP A 304 -14.17 -9.82 28.05
C ASP A 304 -13.41 -9.57 26.71
N PRO A 305 -13.91 -8.69 25.82
CA PRO A 305 -13.30 -8.45 24.52
C PRO A 305 -11.88 -7.85 24.60
N ASP A 306 -11.50 -7.27 25.75
CA ASP A 306 -10.18 -6.67 25.96
C ASP A 306 -9.20 -7.61 26.71
N LYS A 307 -9.58 -8.87 26.91
CA LYS A 307 -8.76 -9.90 27.56
C LYS A 307 -8.50 -11.09 26.64
N ALA A 308 -7.40 -11.79 26.90
CA ALA A 308 -7.09 -13.02 26.20
C ALA A 308 -8.13 -14.09 26.54
N ILE A 309 -8.67 -14.76 25.52
CA ILE A 309 -9.43 -15.98 25.67
C ILE A 309 -8.44 -17.14 25.73
N GLU A 310 -8.49 -17.92 26.80
CA GLU A 310 -7.67 -19.11 26.97
C GLU A 310 -8.49 -20.38 26.76
N HIS A 311 -7.83 -21.42 26.27
CA HIS A 311 -8.42 -22.75 26.15
C HIS A 311 -8.71 -23.34 27.53
N ILE A 312 -9.79 -24.11 27.64
CA ILE A 312 -10.16 -24.77 28.88
C ILE A 312 -9.15 -25.88 29.17
N GLN A 313 -8.46 -25.80 30.30
CA GLN A 313 -7.62 -26.90 30.77
C GLN A 313 -8.53 -27.99 31.36
N SER A 314 -8.46 -29.21 30.84
CA SER A 314 -9.10 -30.35 31.47
C SER A 314 -8.26 -30.79 32.67
N ASP A 315 -8.69 -30.45 33.89
CA ASP A 315 -8.13 -30.99 35.14
C ASP A 315 -8.53 -32.47 35.29
N VAL A 316 -8.01 -33.35 34.43
CA VAL A 316 -8.17 -34.80 34.55
C VAL A 316 -6.80 -35.45 34.37
N GLN A 317 -5.94 -35.30 35.39
CA GLN A 317 -4.78 -36.17 35.61
C GLN A 317 -4.22 -36.01 37.04
N SER A 318 -5.03 -36.23 38.09
CA SER A 318 -4.54 -36.49 39.45
C SER A 318 -5.60 -37.12 40.38
N ALA A 319 -6.27 -38.18 39.93
CA ALA A 319 -7.12 -39.01 40.80
C ALA A 319 -7.08 -40.51 40.42
N ALA A 320 -5.92 -40.99 39.99
CA ALA A 320 -5.65 -42.40 39.78
C ALA A 320 -4.21 -42.72 40.20
N GLN A 321 -3.90 -42.47 41.47
CA GLN A 321 -2.80 -43.04 42.25
C GLN A 321 -2.94 -42.49 43.67
N ASP A 322 -3.78 -43.14 44.48
CA ASP A 322 -3.50 -43.58 45.85
C ASP A 322 -4.69 -44.34 46.43
#